data_AF-A0A173REW8-F1
#
_entry.id   AF-A0A173REW8-F1
#
_cell.length_a   1.000
_cell.length_b   1.000
_cell.length_c   1.000
_cell.angle_alpha   90.00
_cell.angle_beta   90.00
_cell.angle_gamma   90.00
#
_symmetry.space_group_name_H-M   'P 1'
#
loop_
_entity.id
_entity.type
_entity.pdbx_description
1 polymer ?
#
loop_
_entity_poly.entity_id
_entity_poly.type
_entity_poly.pdbx_seq_one_letter_code
_entity_poly.pdbx_strand_id
1 'polypeptide(L)'
;MCQMLKAELKKLSFIPYLILSISGIVLLCLSATGETDMSGKQISIFSLIFQAQQANTDISKSALALWQAGIGGWLVVFAPMLLSMGYILLLSEERRNGQIRFHILRSGNWKYCISKVCSGALAGGIVFLIGYALFGLLLVMRFPSVRTFPIEEQEIFLLGSSIGIVIMKKLIGAFLYGMFGSVFGVGVAIVFRDKYMLVCLPFMINYIYKQILSKLATDAMAAEAWTRLNRIDAFRPESIMNLSLGWNWFLSVILMSAIYVVLAVIFYHSVKRGDWGA
;
A
#
# COMPACT_ATOMS: atom_id res chain seq x y z
N MET A 1 -14.07 15.77 -15.91
CA MET A 1 -13.04 15.02 -15.14
C MET A 1 -13.66 13.81 -14.44
N CYS A 2 -14.66 13.98 -13.57
CA CYS A 2 -15.28 12.87 -12.83
C CYS A 2 -15.88 11.74 -13.69
N GLN A 3 -16.50 12.06 -14.84
CA GLN A 3 -17.03 11.01 -15.74
C GLN A 3 -15.93 10.16 -16.38
N MET A 4 -14.79 10.76 -16.73
CA MET A 4 -13.62 10.04 -17.26
C MET A 4 -12.98 9.18 -16.18
N LEU A 5 -12.83 9.72 -14.97
CA LEU A 5 -12.30 8.98 -13.84
C LEU A 5 -13.17 7.77 -13.47
N LYS A 6 -14.50 7.92 -13.53
CA LYS A 6 -15.45 6.81 -13.32
C LYS A 6 -15.34 5.74 -14.41
N ALA A 7 -15.21 6.14 -15.67
CA ALA A 7 -15.02 5.20 -16.78
C ALA A 7 -13.70 4.43 -16.66
N GLU A 8 -12.61 5.11 -16.27
CA GLU A 8 -11.29 4.51 -16.05
C GLU A 8 -11.30 3.53 -14.87
N LEU A 9 -11.90 3.90 -13.74
CA LEU A 9 -12.08 2.98 -12.60
C LEU A 9 -12.90 1.74 -12.96
N LYS A 10 -13.92 1.89 -13.82
CA LYS A 10 -14.71 0.75 -14.29
C LYS A 10 -13.89 -0.21 -15.16
N LYS A 11 -12.98 0.31 -16.00
CA LYS A 11 -12.03 -0.52 -16.78
C LYS A 11 -11.01 -1.22 -15.87
N LEU A 12 -10.50 -0.51 -14.87
CA LEU A 12 -9.59 -1.04 -13.84
C LEU A 12 -10.21 -2.17 -13.01
N SER A 13 -11.54 -2.23 -12.95
CA SER A 13 -12.31 -3.30 -12.30
C SER A 13 -12.35 -4.62 -13.11
N PHE A 14 -11.47 -4.82 -14.10
CA PHE A 14 -11.42 -6.07 -14.85
C PHE A 14 -11.01 -7.23 -13.93
N ILE A 15 -11.88 -8.25 -13.90
CA ILE A 15 -11.99 -9.25 -12.84
C ILE A 15 -10.72 -10.08 -12.56
N PRO A 16 -9.94 -10.58 -13.55
CA PRO A 16 -8.84 -11.51 -13.26
C PRO A 16 -7.65 -10.87 -12.54
N TYR A 17 -7.23 -9.67 -12.94
CA TYR A 17 -6.07 -9.00 -12.33
C TYR A 17 -6.39 -8.42 -10.95
N LEU A 18 -7.64 -8.02 -10.75
CA LEU A 18 -8.14 -7.55 -9.46
C LEU A 18 -8.18 -8.71 -8.45
N ILE A 19 -8.66 -9.90 -8.86
CA ILE A 19 -8.63 -11.09 -8.00
C ILE A 19 -7.20 -11.49 -7.65
N LEU A 20 -6.27 -11.47 -8.62
CA LEU A 20 -4.87 -11.83 -8.39
C LEU A 20 -4.17 -10.88 -7.42
N SER A 21 -4.41 -9.57 -7.55
CA SER A 21 -3.82 -8.58 -6.65
C SER A 21 -4.39 -8.69 -5.23
N ILE A 22 -5.71 -8.89 -5.09
CA ILE A 22 -6.34 -9.13 -3.78
C ILE A 22 -5.81 -10.42 -3.14
N SER A 23 -5.78 -11.53 -3.89
CA SER A 23 -5.31 -12.81 -3.34
C SER A 23 -3.84 -12.74 -2.95
N GLY A 24 -3.01 -12.08 -3.76
CA GLY A 24 -1.61 -11.80 -3.43
C GLY A 24 -1.44 -11.01 -2.14
N ILE A 25 -2.25 -9.97 -1.93
CA ILE A 25 -2.23 -9.18 -0.69
C ILE A 25 -2.61 -10.06 0.51
N VAL A 26 -3.68 -10.84 0.42
CA VAL A 26 -4.12 -11.73 1.51
C VAL A 26 -3.06 -12.77 1.84
N LEU A 27 -2.46 -13.41 0.84
CA LEU A 27 -1.39 -14.40 1.03
C LEU A 27 -0.15 -13.78 1.67
N LEU A 28 0.24 -12.58 1.26
CA LEU A 28 1.38 -11.88 1.84
C LEU A 28 1.11 -11.45 3.29
N CYS A 29 -0.10 -10.99 3.60
CA CYS A 29 -0.49 -10.70 4.99
C CYS A 29 -0.46 -11.95 5.87
N LEU A 30 -0.85 -13.13 5.33
CA LEU A 30 -0.76 -14.41 6.04
C LEU A 30 0.69 -14.88 6.24
N SER A 31 1.58 -14.52 5.32
CA SER A 31 3.01 -14.83 5.42
C SER A 31 3.75 -13.96 6.44
N ALA A 32 3.14 -12.88 6.92
CA ALA A 32 3.73 -12.01 7.92
C ALA A 32 4.01 -12.76 9.22
N THR A 33 5.00 -12.28 9.95
CA THR A 33 5.41 -12.83 11.24
C THR A 33 4.37 -12.47 12.30
N GLY A 34 3.69 -13.48 12.84
CA GLY A 34 2.70 -13.31 13.90
C GLY A 34 3.32 -13.35 15.29
N GLU A 35 4.34 -14.20 15.49
CA GLU A 35 5.03 -14.35 16.78
C GLU A 35 6.52 -14.63 16.60
N THR A 36 7.31 -14.22 17.57
CA THR A 36 8.69 -14.69 17.76
C THR A 36 8.69 -15.62 18.96
N ASP A 37 8.99 -16.89 18.74
CA ASP A 37 9.17 -17.87 19.81
C ASP A 37 10.31 -17.42 20.75
N MET A 38 10.34 -17.93 21.98
CA MET A 38 11.41 -17.69 22.97
C MET A 38 12.80 -18.09 22.45
N SER A 39 12.84 -18.95 21.42
CA SER A 39 14.03 -19.37 20.67
C SER A 39 14.45 -18.37 19.57
N GLY A 40 13.76 -17.25 19.42
CA GLY A 40 13.96 -16.26 18.34
C GLY A 40 13.38 -16.67 16.98
N LYS A 41 12.65 -17.79 16.91
CA LYS A 41 12.08 -18.30 15.65
C LYS A 41 10.80 -17.53 15.28
N GLN A 42 10.80 -16.93 14.09
CA GLN A 42 9.63 -16.23 13.56
C GLN A 42 8.57 -17.23 13.08
N ILE A 43 7.40 -17.20 13.70
CA ILE A 43 6.22 -18.01 13.36
C ILE A 43 5.29 -17.13 12.51
N SER A 44 4.84 -17.65 11.35
CA SER A 44 3.94 -16.91 10.46
C SER A 44 2.49 -17.00 10.93
N ILE A 45 1.69 -15.99 10.60
CA ILE A 45 0.24 -15.96 10.89
C ILE A 45 -0.45 -17.18 10.26
N PHE A 46 0.01 -17.62 9.09
CA PHE A 46 -0.48 -18.83 8.44
C PHE A 46 -0.32 -20.08 9.31
N SER A 47 0.85 -20.29 9.93
CA SER A 47 1.05 -21.44 10.83
C SER A 47 0.18 -21.35 12.09
N LEU A 48 -0.05 -20.13 12.61
CA LEU A 48 -0.91 -19.90 13.78
C LEU A 48 -2.38 -20.24 13.50
N ILE A 49 -2.86 -20.09 12.27
CA ILE A 49 -4.22 -20.48 11.88
C ILE A 49 -4.47 -21.98 12.03
N PHE A 50 -3.45 -22.82 11.78
CA PHE A 50 -3.57 -24.27 11.87
C PHE A 50 -3.22 -24.84 13.24
N GLN A 51 -2.52 -24.07 14.08
CA GLN A 51 -2.18 -24.49 15.42
C GLN A 51 -3.42 -24.38 16.35
N ALA A 52 -3.64 -25.42 17.17
CA ALA A 52 -4.64 -25.38 18.22
C ALA A 52 -4.14 -24.39 19.29
N GLN A 53 -4.69 -23.18 19.29
CA GLN A 53 -4.23 -22.10 20.16
C GLN A 53 -4.56 -22.45 21.61
N GLN A 54 -3.54 -22.60 22.45
CA GLN A 54 -3.73 -22.57 23.90
C GLN A 54 -4.22 -21.17 24.26
N ALA A 55 -5.49 -21.11 24.67
CA ALA A 55 -6.17 -19.87 25.00
C ALA A 55 -5.51 -19.18 26.20
N ASN A 56 -5.36 -17.86 26.10
CA ASN A 56 -5.26 -16.90 27.21
C ASN A 56 -3.89 -16.66 27.88
N THR A 57 -2.80 -16.49 27.12
CA THR A 57 -1.56 -15.95 27.73
C THR A 57 -1.19 -14.53 27.31
N ASP A 58 -1.44 -14.11 26.05
CA ASP A 58 -0.90 -12.84 25.55
C ASP A 58 -1.87 -12.09 24.60
N ILE A 59 -2.02 -10.77 24.77
CA ILE A 59 -2.78 -9.85 23.88
C ILE A 59 -2.25 -9.87 22.44
N SER A 60 -0.96 -10.16 22.27
CA SER A 60 -0.28 -10.25 20.97
C SER A 60 -0.93 -11.29 20.05
N LYS A 61 -1.61 -12.30 20.61
CA LYS A 61 -2.40 -13.33 19.92
C LYS A 61 -3.82 -12.90 19.55
N SER A 62 -4.24 -11.69 19.92
CA SER A 62 -5.57 -11.18 19.61
C SER A 62 -5.74 -10.93 18.11
N ALA A 63 -6.97 -11.06 17.62
CA ALA A 63 -7.28 -10.82 16.21
C ALA A 63 -6.82 -9.43 15.73
N LEU A 64 -6.91 -8.41 16.59
CA LEU A 64 -6.54 -7.03 16.24
C LEU A 64 -5.01 -6.82 16.24
N ALA A 65 -4.27 -7.45 17.16
CA ALA A 65 -2.81 -7.41 17.19
C ALA A 65 -2.21 -8.13 15.97
N LEU A 66 -2.71 -9.33 15.65
CA LEU A 66 -2.30 -10.08 14.46
C LEU A 66 -2.67 -9.34 13.17
N TRP A 67 -3.81 -8.64 13.15
CA TRP A 67 -4.20 -7.82 12.00
C TRP A 67 -3.21 -6.68 11.77
N GLN A 68 -2.72 -6.05 12.84
CA GLN A 68 -1.69 -5.01 12.74
C GLN A 68 -0.33 -5.58 12.33
N ALA A 69 0.05 -6.75 12.86
CA ALA A 69 1.30 -7.42 12.52
C ALA A 69 1.34 -7.87 11.05
N GLY A 70 0.18 -8.16 10.45
CA GLY A 70 0.02 -8.57 9.06
C GLY A 70 0.57 -7.57 8.03
N ILE A 71 0.79 -6.31 8.42
CA ILE A 71 1.30 -5.27 7.50
C ILE A 71 2.84 -5.16 7.54
N GLY A 72 3.51 -6.09 8.23
CA GLY A 72 4.96 -6.19 8.21
C GLY A 72 5.51 -7.02 7.06
N GLY A 73 6.85 -7.03 6.94
CA GLY A 73 7.58 -7.99 6.12
C GLY A 73 7.43 -7.80 4.60
N TRP A 74 7.17 -8.90 3.89
CA TRP A 74 7.16 -8.94 2.43
C TRP A 74 6.03 -8.16 1.78
N LEU A 75 4.90 -7.99 2.49
CA LEU A 75 3.75 -7.24 1.96
C LEU A 75 4.17 -5.85 1.50
N VAL A 76 4.93 -5.13 2.32
CA VAL A 76 5.29 -3.75 2.01
C VAL A 76 6.29 -3.66 0.85
N VAL A 77 7.04 -4.73 0.59
CA VAL A 77 7.98 -4.78 -0.54
C VAL A 77 7.23 -5.04 -1.85
N PHE A 78 6.30 -6.01 -1.84
CA PHE A 78 5.52 -6.42 -3.01
C PHE A 78 4.28 -5.55 -3.27
N ALA A 79 3.83 -4.74 -2.30
CA ALA A 79 2.62 -3.94 -2.42
C ALA A 79 2.60 -3.06 -3.68
N PRO A 80 3.64 -2.26 -4.01
CA PRO A 80 3.59 -1.42 -5.20
C PRO A 80 3.43 -2.21 -6.51
N MET A 81 3.95 -3.42 -6.59
CA MET A 81 3.78 -4.31 -7.74
C MET A 81 2.33 -4.77 -7.86
N LEU A 82 1.77 -5.33 -6.78
CA LEU A 82 0.39 -5.85 -6.79
C LEU A 82 -0.64 -4.74 -7.04
N LEU A 83 -0.43 -3.57 -6.43
CA LEU A 83 -1.34 -2.43 -6.53
C LEU A 83 -1.35 -1.79 -7.91
N SER A 84 -0.23 -1.85 -8.63
CA SER A 84 -0.10 -1.21 -9.94
C SER A 84 -0.29 -2.16 -11.11
N MET A 85 -0.26 -3.47 -10.89
CA MET A 85 -0.32 -4.48 -11.95
C MET A 85 -1.55 -4.29 -12.87
N GLY A 86 -2.74 -4.12 -12.31
CA GLY A 86 -3.96 -3.90 -13.09
C GLY A 86 -3.94 -2.59 -13.88
N TYR A 87 -3.39 -1.53 -13.29
CA TYR A 87 -3.27 -0.21 -13.94
C TYR A 87 -2.27 -0.21 -15.09
N ILE A 88 -1.11 -0.82 -14.86
CA ILE A 88 -0.02 -0.91 -15.83
C ILE A 88 -0.46 -1.67 -17.08
N LEU A 89 -1.13 -2.82 -16.91
CA LEU A 89 -1.59 -3.64 -18.02
C LEU A 89 -2.64 -2.91 -18.86
N LEU A 90 -3.62 -2.27 -18.20
CA LEU A 90 -4.65 -1.50 -18.89
C LEU A 90 -4.03 -0.33 -19.68
N LEU A 91 -3.10 0.41 -19.08
CA LEU A 91 -2.43 1.53 -19.75
C LEU A 91 -1.53 1.06 -20.90
N SER A 92 -0.92 -0.12 -20.78
CA SER A 92 -0.14 -0.74 -21.84
C SER A 92 -1.02 -1.17 -23.02
N GLU A 93 -2.21 -1.69 -22.76
CA GLU A 93 -3.17 -2.08 -23.80
C GLU A 93 -3.75 -0.86 -24.54
N GLU A 94 -4.08 0.21 -23.81
CA GLU A 94 -4.54 1.46 -24.43
C GLU A 94 -3.47 2.09 -25.33
N ARG A 95 -2.19 2.00 -24.93
CA ARG A 95 -1.05 2.39 -25.77
C ARG A 95 -1.01 1.56 -27.05
N ARG A 96 -1.01 0.23 -26.92
CA ARG A 96 -0.90 -0.70 -28.04
C ARG A 96 -2.04 -0.52 -29.06
N ASN A 97 -3.25 -0.25 -28.57
CA ASN A 97 -4.43 -0.08 -29.42
C ASN A 97 -4.55 1.34 -30.02
N GLY A 98 -3.60 2.24 -29.75
CA GLY A 98 -3.63 3.63 -30.24
C GLY A 98 -4.77 4.48 -29.68
N GLN A 99 -5.50 3.98 -28.68
CA GLN A 99 -6.69 4.63 -28.11
C GLN A 99 -6.37 5.94 -27.40
N ILE A 100 -5.11 6.11 -26.98
CA ILE A 100 -4.62 7.32 -26.30
C ILE A 100 -4.82 8.57 -27.16
N ARG A 101 -4.59 8.49 -28.48
CA ARG A 101 -4.77 9.63 -29.39
C ARG A 101 -6.21 10.12 -29.41
N PHE A 102 -7.19 9.21 -29.47
CA PHE A 102 -8.61 9.54 -29.44
C PHE A 102 -9.04 10.15 -28.11
N HIS A 103 -8.53 9.61 -27.00
CA HIS A 103 -8.81 10.15 -25.66
C HIS A 103 -8.24 11.56 -25.46
N ILE A 104 -7.03 11.81 -25.99
CA ILE A 104 -6.38 13.11 -25.95
C ILE A 104 -7.16 14.15 -26.77
N LEU A 105 -7.53 13.81 -28.02
CA LEU A 105 -8.29 14.69 -28.91
C LEU A 105 -9.61 15.17 -28.29
N ARG A 106 -10.29 14.29 -27.55
CA ARG A 106 -11.59 14.59 -26.93
C ARG A 106 -11.49 15.36 -25.61
N SER A 107 -10.42 15.17 -24.83
CA SER A 107 -10.36 15.62 -23.42
C SER A 107 -9.30 16.70 -23.15
N GLY A 108 -8.32 16.84 -24.04
CA GLY A 108 -7.13 17.67 -23.85
C GLY A 108 -6.07 16.99 -22.98
N ASN A 109 -4.80 17.29 -23.27
CA ASN A 109 -3.62 16.64 -22.69
C ASN A 109 -3.61 16.68 -21.15
N TRP A 110 -3.89 17.85 -20.56
CA TRP A 110 -3.83 18.06 -19.11
C TRP A 110 -4.88 17.26 -18.33
N LYS A 111 -6.14 17.30 -18.79
CA LYS A 111 -7.26 16.59 -18.14
C LYS A 111 -7.09 15.07 -18.26
N TYR A 112 -6.55 14.59 -19.37
CA TYR A 112 -6.20 13.17 -19.54
C TYR A 112 -5.12 12.74 -18.54
N CYS A 113 -4.04 13.51 -18.42
CA CYS A 113 -2.93 13.19 -17.53
C CYS A 113 -3.36 13.08 -16.06
N ILE A 114 -4.06 14.10 -15.55
CA ILE A 114 -4.55 14.09 -14.17
C ILE A 114 -5.54 12.95 -13.94
N SER A 115 -6.47 12.73 -14.87
CA SER A 115 -7.47 11.66 -14.71
C SER A 115 -6.83 10.28 -14.63
N LYS A 116 -5.75 10.04 -15.38
CA LYS A 116 -5.02 8.76 -15.39
C LYS A 116 -4.17 8.56 -14.14
N VAL A 117 -3.51 9.60 -13.64
CA VAL A 117 -2.73 9.51 -12.40
C VAL A 117 -3.66 9.30 -11.20
N CYS A 118 -4.75 10.08 -11.12
CA CYS A 118 -5.75 9.94 -10.06
C CYS A 118 -6.49 8.60 -10.12
N SER A 119 -6.81 8.07 -11.31
CA SER A 119 -7.48 6.76 -11.40
C SER A 119 -6.56 5.62 -10.95
N GLY A 120 -5.26 5.67 -11.30
CA GLY A 120 -4.26 4.71 -10.81
C GLY A 120 -4.11 4.75 -9.29
N ALA A 121 -4.01 5.95 -8.72
CA ALA A 121 -3.92 6.15 -7.27
C ALA A 121 -5.14 5.61 -6.53
N LEU A 122 -6.35 5.94 -7.00
CA LEU A 122 -7.59 5.47 -6.38
C LEU A 122 -7.79 3.96 -6.52
N ALA A 123 -7.43 3.38 -7.68
CA ALA A 123 -7.53 1.94 -7.89
C ALA A 123 -6.60 1.18 -6.94
N GLY A 124 -5.35 1.63 -6.76
CA GLY A 124 -4.43 1.05 -5.77
C GLY A 124 -5.00 1.10 -4.35
N GLY A 125 -5.53 2.26 -3.94
CA GLY A 125 -6.17 2.40 -2.62
C GLY A 125 -7.34 1.43 -2.40
N ILE A 126 -8.23 1.28 -3.39
CA ILE A 126 -9.39 0.38 -3.30
C ILE A 126 -8.95 -1.08 -3.25
N VAL A 127 -8.02 -1.51 -4.10
CA VAL A 127 -7.52 -2.89 -4.13
C VAL A 127 -6.88 -3.26 -2.79
N PHE A 128 -6.05 -2.37 -2.22
CA PHE A 128 -5.45 -2.61 -0.92
C PHE A 128 -6.48 -2.68 0.20
N LEU A 129 -7.46 -1.77 0.21
CA LEU A 129 -8.52 -1.75 1.22
C LEU A 129 -9.33 -3.06 1.20
N ILE A 130 -9.70 -3.56 0.02
CA ILE A 130 -10.46 -4.81 -0.09
C ILE A 130 -9.61 -6.00 0.38
N GLY A 131 -8.36 -6.11 -0.07
CA GLY A 131 -7.47 -7.19 0.34
C GLY A 131 -7.21 -7.19 1.86
N TYR A 132 -6.98 -6.02 2.44
CA TYR A 132 -6.73 -5.86 3.87
C TYR A 132 -7.99 -6.10 4.72
N ALA A 133 -9.17 -5.70 4.24
CA ALA A 133 -10.45 -5.97 4.90
C ALA A 133 -10.79 -7.47 4.91
N LEU A 134 -10.55 -8.18 3.79
CA LEU A 134 -10.73 -9.62 3.71
C LEU A 134 -9.78 -10.35 4.66
N PHE A 135 -8.52 -9.93 4.73
CA PHE A 135 -7.56 -10.46 5.70
C PHE A 135 -8.02 -10.25 7.15
N GLY A 136 -8.49 -9.04 7.50
CA GLY A 136 -9.04 -8.75 8.82
C GLY A 136 -10.24 -9.63 9.16
N LEU A 137 -11.14 -9.87 8.21
CA LEU A 137 -12.31 -10.74 8.39
C LEU A 137 -11.90 -12.19 8.66
N LEU A 138 -10.90 -12.72 7.94
CA LEU A 138 -10.36 -14.06 8.20
C LEU A 138 -9.80 -14.19 9.61
N LEU A 139 -9.11 -13.17 10.11
CA LEU A 139 -8.56 -13.17 11.47
C LEU A 139 -9.66 -13.11 12.55
N VAL A 140 -10.68 -12.28 12.34
CA VAL A 140 -11.82 -12.18 13.28
C VAL A 140 -12.60 -13.49 13.37
N MET A 141 -12.69 -14.27 12.28
CA MET A 141 -13.34 -15.58 12.30
C MET A 141 -12.53 -16.64 13.07
N ARG A 142 -11.20 -16.55 13.09
CA ARG A 142 -10.32 -17.62 13.60
C ARG A 142 -9.74 -17.35 14.99
N PHE A 143 -9.54 -16.09 15.36
CA PHE A 143 -8.87 -15.66 16.58
C PHE A 143 -9.83 -14.93 17.54
N PRO A 144 -9.58 -15.00 18.87
CA PRO A 144 -10.39 -14.31 19.85
C PRO A 144 -10.28 -12.78 19.72
N SER A 145 -11.39 -12.11 19.99
CA SER A 145 -11.47 -10.64 19.99
C SER A 145 -10.78 -10.05 21.22
N VAL A 146 -10.22 -8.85 21.09
CA VAL A 146 -9.52 -8.10 22.16
C VAL A 146 -10.38 -7.97 23.43
N ARG A 147 -11.71 -8.01 23.30
CA ARG A 147 -12.66 -7.94 24.44
C ARG A 147 -12.61 -9.12 25.41
N THR A 148 -11.92 -10.20 25.05
CA THR A 148 -11.79 -11.40 25.89
C THR A 148 -10.57 -11.33 26.82
N PHE A 149 -9.73 -10.30 26.69
CA PHE A 149 -8.52 -10.08 27.46
C PHE A 149 -8.76 -9.09 28.62
N PRO A 150 -7.91 -9.10 29.67
CA PRO A 150 -8.07 -8.20 30.82
C PRO A 150 -8.04 -6.72 30.44
N ILE A 151 -8.73 -5.89 31.24
CA ILE A 151 -8.99 -4.46 30.95
C ILE A 151 -7.69 -3.64 30.90
N GLU A 152 -6.72 -3.93 31.77
CA GLU A 152 -5.42 -3.24 31.84
C GLU A 152 -4.64 -3.36 30.53
N GLU A 153 -4.59 -4.59 30.02
CA GLU A 153 -3.97 -4.98 28.77
C GLU A 153 -4.68 -4.35 27.55
N GLN A 154 -6.02 -4.30 27.60
CA GLN A 154 -6.84 -3.66 26.59
C GLN A 154 -6.62 -2.14 26.53
N GLU A 155 -6.50 -1.45 27.66
CA GLU A 155 -6.30 0.01 27.70
C GLU A 155 -4.94 0.44 27.15
N ILE A 156 -3.88 -0.32 27.45
CA ILE A 156 -2.52 -0.09 26.92
C ILE A 156 -2.51 -0.26 25.40
N PHE A 157 -3.16 -1.30 24.89
CA PHE A 157 -3.18 -1.58 23.45
C PHE A 157 -4.08 -0.63 22.65
N LEU A 158 -5.18 -0.16 23.26
CA LEU A 158 -6.12 0.76 22.62
C LEU A 158 -5.74 2.24 22.80
N LEU A 159 -4.74 2.58 23.63
CA LEU A 159 -4.33 3.95 23.95
C LEU A 159 -5.55 4.84 24.30
N GLY A 160 -6.50 4.30 25.06
CA GLY A 160 -7.74 4.99 25.46
C GLY A 160 -8.77 5.22 24.33
N SER A 161 -8.57 4.65 23.13
CA SER A 161 -9.51 4.76 22.01
C SER A 161 -10.50 3.60 21.96
N SER A 162 -11.72 3.82 21.44
CA SER A 162 -12.64 2.71 21.20
C SER A 162 -12.12 1.78 20.09
N ILE A 163 -12.40 0.48 20.20
CA ILE A 163 -12.01 -0.56 19.23
C ILE A 163 -12.47 -0.18 17.80
N GLY A 164 -13.69 0.37 17.67
CA GLY A 164 -14.24 0.80 16.39
C GLY A 164 -13.43 1.93 15.75
N ILE A 165 -12.98 2.91 16.55
CA ILE A 165 -12.13 4.01 16.05
C ILE A 165 -10.78 3.48 15.58
N VAL A 166 -10.19 2.50 16.28
CA VAL A 166 -8.92 1.89 15.87
C VAL A 166 -9.06 1.17 14.53
N ILE A 167 -10.13 0.38 14.35
CA ILE A 167 -10.41 -0.31 13.08
C ILE A 167 -10.61 0.70 11.94
N MET A 168 -11.39 1.76 12.17
CA MET A 168 -11.63 2.81 11.16
C MET A 168 -10.33 3.54 10.79
N LYS A 169 -9.50 3.91 11.77
CA LYS A 169 -8.18 4.52 11.51
C LYS A 169 -7.30 3.61 10.67
N LYS A 170 -7.31 2.29 10.93
CA LYS A 170 -6.52 1.31 10.16
C LYS A 170 -7.06 1.10 8.75
N LEU A 171 -8.37 1.09 8.53
CA LEU A 171 -8.95 1.02 7.18
C LEU A 171 -8.63 2.27 6.34
N ILE A 172 -8.70 3.46 6.96
CA ILE A 172 -8.31 4.72 6.30
C ILE A 172 -6.80 4.70 6.01
N GLY A 173 -5.98 4.29 6.98
CA GLY A 173 -4.53 4.14 6.81
C GLY A 173 -4.18 3.16 5.70
N ALA A 174 -4.86 2.02 5.61
CA ALA A 174 -4.68 1.03 4.55
C ALA A 174 -5.05 1.61 3.17
N PHE A 175 -6.16 2.34 3.06
CA PHE A 175 -6.55 3.02 1.83
C PHE A 175 -5.50 4.04 1.37
N LEU A 176 -5.02 4.88 2.28
CA LEU A 176 -3.98 5.87 1.98
C LEU A 176 -2.66 5.20 1.60
N TYR A 177 -2.26 4.15 2.33
CA TYR A 177 -1.09 3.37 1.99
C TYR A 177 -1.20 2.74 0.59
N GLY A 178 -2.35 2.16 0.24
CA GLY A 178 -2.59 1.62 -1.09
C GLY A 178 -2.56 2.69 -2.18
N MET A 179 -3.07 3.88 -1.87
CA MET A 179 -3.01 5.03 -2.77
C MET A 179 -1.56 5.41 -3.02
N PHE A 180 -0.79 5.77 -1.99
CA PHE A 180 0.61 6.20 -2.14
C PHE A 180 1.57 5.09 -2.56
N GLY A 181 1.28 3.83 -2.22
CA GLY A 181 2.06 2.67 -2.69
C GLY A 181 2.01 2.51 -4.21
N SER A 182 0.94 2.96 -4.86
CA SER A 182 0.82 2.91 -6.32
C SER A 182 1.68 3.94 -7.06
N VAL A 183 2.30 4.91 -6.37
CA VAL A 183 3.21 5.93 -6.95
C VAL A 183 4.28 5.28 -7.81
N PHE A 184 4.95 4.26 -7.27
CA PHE A 184 6.07 3.60 -7.96
C PHE A 184 5.61 2.94 -9.26
N GLY A 185 4.43 2.30 -9.23
CA GLY A 185 3.86 1.67 -10.40
C GLY A 185 3.37 2.66 -11.46
N VAL A 186 2.70 3.73 -11.04
CA VAL A 186 2.27 4.81 -11.94
C VAL A 186 3.48 5.50 -12.58
N GLY A 187 4.52 5.80 -11.79
CA GLY A 187 5.75 6.42 -12.29
C GLY A 187 6.47 5.55 -13.33
N VAL A 188 6.60 4.25 -13.06
CA VAL A 188 7.17 3.29 -14.01
C VAL A 188 6.32 3.19 -15.27
N ALA A 189 4.98 3.15 -15.13
CA ALA A 189 4.05 3.18 -16.26
C ALA A 189 4.25 4.40 -17.17
N ILE A 190 4.58 5.56 -16.61
CA ILE A 190 4.81 6.78 -17.36
C ILE A 190 6.15 6.73 -18.11
N VAL A 191 7.22 6.29 -17.46
CA VAL A 191 8.57 6.36 -18.04
C VAL A 191 8.85 5.22 -19.02
N PHE A 192 8.39 4.00 -18.70
CA PHE A 192 8.72 2.81 -19.47
C PHE A 192 7.56 2.33 -20.34
N ARG A 193 7.90 1.69 -21.46
CA ARG A 193 6.94 1.16 -22.43
C ARG A 193 6.88 -0.37 -22.46
N ASP A 194 7.96 -1.03 -22.07
CA ASP A 194 8.06 -2.49 -22.18
C ASP A 194 7.26 -3.21 -21.10
N LYS A 195 6.32 -4.07 -21.53
CA LYS A 195 5.38 -4.81 -20.66
C LYS A 195 6.05 -5.55 -19.50
N TYR A 196 7.22 -6.14 -19.77
CA TYR A 196 7.95 -6.95 -18.78
C TYR A 196 8.71 -6.09 -17.76
N MET A 197 9.29 -4.96 -18.20
CA MET A 197 9.94 -4.01 -17.27
C MET A 197 8.93 -3.36 -16.33
N LEU A 198 7.72 -3.10 -16.83
CA LEU A 198 6.69 -2.41 -16.08
C LEU A 198 6.25 -3.15 -14.80
N VAL A 199 6.29 -4.48 -14.79
CA VAL A 199 5.86 -5.28 -13.63
C VAL A 199 6.95 -5.40 -12.56
N CYS A 200 8.22 -5.55 -12.97
CA CYS A 200 9.33 -5.80 -12.04
C CYS A 200 9.98 -4.53 -11.48
N LEU A 201 10.00 -3.43 -12.24
CA LEU A 201 10.64 -2.18 -11.80
C LEU A 201 9.99 -1.52 -10.58
N PRO A 202 8.65 -1.49 -10.41
CA PRO A 202 8.03 -0.90 -9.23
C PRO A 202 8.47 -1.60 -7.94
N PHE A 203 8.60 -2.93 -8.00
CA PHE A 203 9.13 -3.74 -6.92
C PHE A 203 10.59 -3.40 -6.61
N MET A 204 11.47 -3.41 -7.62
CA MET A 204 12.89 -3.12 -7.41
C MET A 204 13.13 -1.71 -6.87
N ILE A 205 12.45 -0.70 -7.40
CA ILE A 205 12.59 0.69 -6.95
C ILE A 205 12.13 0.83 -5.50
N ASN A 206 10.99 0.24 -5.14
CA ASN A 206 10.50 0.24 -3.76
C ASN A 206 11.46 -0.48 -2.81
N TYR A 207 12.03 -1.62 -3.24
CA TYR A 207 13.00 -2.37 -2.46
C TYR A 207 14.28 -1.55 -2.22
N ILE A 208 14.87 -0.97 -3.26
CA ILE A 208 16.07 -0.13 -3.15
C ILE A 208 15.79 1.09 -2.25
N TYR A 209 14.64 1.74 -2.43
CA TYR A 209 14.22 2.86 -1.59
C TYR A 209 14.16 2.48 -0.10
N LYS A 210 13.52 1.35 0.21
CA LYS A 210 13.46 0.80 1.57
C LYS A 210 14.84 0.46 2.13
N GLN A 211 15.72 -0.12 1.32
CA GLN A 211 17.07 -0.47 1.74
C GLN A 211 17.90 0.77 2.07
N ILE A 212 17.78 1.84 1.27
CA ILE A 212 18.44 3.12 1.54
C ILE A 212 17.93 3.73 2.84
N LEU A 213 16.61 3.76 3.05
CA LEU A 213 16.02 4.26 4.30
C LEU A 213 16.45 3.43 5.50
N SER A 214 16.51 2.10 5.36
CA SER A 214 16.95 1.21 6.43
C SER A 214 18.40 1.49 6.82
N LYS A 215 19.28 1.69 5.83
CA LYS A 215 20.69 2.03 6.08
C LYS A 215 20.84 3.40 6.74
N LEU A 216 20.08 4.40 6.27
CA LEU A 216 20.05 5.72 6.89
C LEU A 216 19.54 5.67 8.33
N ALA A 217 18.56 4.82 8.62
CA ALA A 217 18.04 4.63 9.97
C ALA A 217 19.08 3.99 10.89
N THR A 218 19.82 2.96 10.43
CA THR A 218 20.89 2.35 11.22
C THR A 218 22.03 3.32 11.50
N ASP A 219 22.42 4.13 10.51
CA ASP A 219 23.46 5.14 10.67
C ASP A 219 23.02 6.25 11.65
N ALA A 220 21.74 6.64 11.62
CA ALA A 220 21.18 7.62 12.55
C ALA A 220 21.05 7.07 13.98
N MET A 221 20.73 5.79 14.14
CA MET A 221 20.74 5.11 15.44
C MET A 221 22.15 5.03 16.02
N ALA A 222 23.15 4.70 15.20
CA ALA A 222 24.56 4.67 15.63
C ALA A 222 25.09 6.06 16.04
N ALA A 223 24.52 7.13 15.49
CA ALA A 223 24.85 8.51 15.82
C ALA A 223 23.96 9.12 16.93
N GLU A 224 23.09 8.33 17.58
CA GLU A 224 22.11 8.76 18.60
C GLU A 224 21.26 9.97 18.19
N ALA A 225 21.08 10.18 16.88
CA ALA A 225 20.40 11.34 16.33
C ALA A 225 18.89 11.09 16.19
N TRP A 226 18.18 11.05 17.32
CA TRP A 226 16.74 10.74 17.41
C TRP A 226 15.84 11.61 16.51
N THR A 227 16.20 12.89 16.31
CA THR A 227 15.47 13.80 15.43
C THR A 227 15.60 13.41 13.96
N ARG A 228 16.76 12.90 13.54
CA ARG A 228 17.01 12.41 12.18
C ARG A 228 16.29 11.09 11.96
N LEU A 229 16.27 10.20 12.96
CA LEU A 229 15.54 8.94 12.91
C LEU A 229 14.03 9.16 12.72
N ASN A 230 13.42 10.05 13.52
CA ASN A 230 12.00 10.39 13.38
C ASN A 230 11.66 10.94 11.98
N ARG A 231 12.56 11.70 11.36
CA ARG A 231 12.37 12.16 9.97
C ARG A 231 12.44 10.98 9.01
N ILE A 232 13.45 10.11 9.13
CA ILE A 232 13.62 8.92 8.27
C ILE A 232 12.39 8.00 8.38
N ASP A 233 11.85 7.81 9.57
CA ASP A 233 10.61 7.06 9.77
C ASP A 233 9.41 7.77 9.12
N ALA A 234 9.35 9.09 9.10
CA ALA A 234 8.33 9.81 8.32
C ALA A 234 8.47 9.59 6.80
N PHE A 235 9.67 9.31 6.28
CA PHE A 235 9.86 8.97 4.86
C PHE A 235 9.44 7.53 4.51
N ARG A 236 9.23 6.67 5.50
CA ARG A 236 8.78 5.30 5.27
C ARG A 236 7.30 5.30 4.84
N PRO A 237 6.93 4.66 3.71
CA PRO A 237 5.55 4.61 3.25
C PRO A 237 4.60 3.94 4.27
N GLU A 238 5.15 3.01 5.05
CA GLU A 238 4.47 2.28 6.13
C GLU A 238 3.89 3.22 7.20
N SER A 239 4.57 4.35 7.46
CA SER A 239 4.17 5.32 8.48
C SER A 239 2.83 5.98 8.17
N ILE A 240 2.43 6.04 6.90
CA ILE A 240 1.12 6.58 6.49
C ILE A 240 -0.03 5.71 7.02
N MET A 241 0.21 4.41 7.16
CA MET A 241 -0.81 3.47 7.58
C MET A 241 -1.08 3.53 9.10
N ASN A 242 -0.07 3.91 9.88
CA ASN A 242 -0.24 4.25 11.29
C ASN A 242 -0.71 5.70 11.38
N LEU A 243 -2.05 5.87 11.30
CA LEU A 243 -2.71 7.17 11.32
C LEU A 243 -2.54 7.88 12.68
N SER A 244 -1.36 8.45 12.87
CA SER A 244 -1.06 9.39 13.93
C SER A 244 -1.31 10.76 13.34
N LEU A 245 -2.38 11.45 13.72
CA LEU A 245 -2.71 12.82 13.25
C LEU A 245 -1.66 13.88 13.67
N GLY A 246 -0.44 13.46 14.01
CA GLY A 246 0.69 14.31 14.35
C GLY A 246 1.36 14.90 13.11
N TRP A 247 2.18 15.91 13.35
CA TRP A 247 2.87 16.67 12.31
C TRP A 247 3.74 15.82 11.37
N ASN A 248 4.40 14.79 11.91
CA ASN A 248 5.27 13.90 11.14
C ASN A 248 4.51 13.08 10.09
N TRP A 249 3.29 12.64 10.41
CA TRP A 249 2.43 11.92 9.47
C TRP A 249 1.94 12.81 8.34
N PHE A 250 1.55 14.06 8.66
CA PHE A 250 1.18 15.04 7.64
C PHE A 250 2.36 15.31 6.69
N LEU A 251 3.58 15.38 7.20
CA LEU A 251 4.78 15.55 6.38
C LEU A 251 4.98 14.38 5.40
N SER A 252 4.76 13.14 5.83
CA SER A 252 4.78 11.95 4.96
C SER A 252 3.76 12.06 3.81
N VAL A 253 2.53 12.48 4.13
CA VAL A 253 1.44 12.64 3.16
C VAL A 253 1.74 13.75 2.16
N ILE A 254 2.22 14.90 2.63
CA ILE A 254 2.61 16.03 1.79
C ILE A 254 3.73 15.61 0.84
N LEU A 255 4.73 14.90 1.32
CA LEU A 255 5.86 14.48 0.50
C LEU A 255 5.45 13.49 -0.59
N MET A 256 4.65 12.48 -0.26
CA MET A 256 4.15 11.52 -1.25
C MET A 256 3.20 12.16 -2.27
N SER A 257 2.38 13.13 -1.85
CA SER A 257 1.54 13.89 -2.79
C SER A 257 2.37 14.79 -3.72
N ALA A 258 3.46 15.39 -3.24
CA ALA A 258 4.40 16.13 -4.08
C ALA A 258 5.02 15.24 -5.16
N ILE A 259 5.38 13.99 -4.85
CA ILE A 259 5.88 13.02 -5.84
C ILE A 259 4.82 12.76 -6.93
N TYR A 260 3.55 12.61 -6.56
CA TYR A 260 2.46 12.48 -7.54
C TYR A 260 2.33 13.68 -8.46
N VAL A 261 2.48 14.90 -7.93
CA VAL A 261 2.45 16.12 -8.74
C VAL A 261 3.61 16.13 -9.73
N VAL A 262 4.82 15.79 -9.29
CA VAL A 262 5.99 15.68 -10.17
C VAL A 262 5.77 14.63 -11.26
N LEU A 263 5.25 13.46 -10.91
CA LEU A 263 4.90 12.42 -11.89
C LEU A 263 3.84 12.88 -12.90
N ALA A 264 2.82 13.62 -12.45
CA ALA A 264 1.81 14.18 -13.34
C ALA A 264 2.39 15.21 -14.32
N VAL A 265 3.35 16.03 -13.86
CA VAL A 265 4.07 16.99 -14.71
C VAL A 265 4.98 16.28 -15.73
N ILE A 266 5.72 15.25 -15.30
CA ILE A 266 6.52 14.41 -16.20
C ILE A 266 5.62 13.74 -17.25
N PHE A 267 4.48 13.20 -16.82
CA PHE A 267 3.52 12.58 -17.73
C PHE A 267 3.00 13.58 -18.75
N TYR A 268 2.60 14.78 -18.31
CA TYR A 268 2.17 15.85 -19.21
C TYR A 268 3.24 16.22 -20.24
N HIS A 269 4.50 16.38 -19.82
CA HIS A 269 5.60 16.67 -20.74
C HIS A 269 5.83 15.55 -21.74
N SER A 270 5.77 14.29 -21.30
CA SER A 270 5.94 13.14 -22.18
C SER A 270 4.81 13.05 -23.22
N VAL A 271 3.56 13.27 -22.82
CA VAL A 271 2.40 13.32 -23.73
C VAL A 271 2.52 14.48 -24.72
N LYS A 272 2.98 15.66 -24.27
CA LYS A 272 3.15 16.85 -25.12
C LYS A 272 4.25 16.67 -26.18
N ARG A 273 5.32 15.91 -25.90
CA ARG A 273 6.38 15.62 -26.87
C ARG A 273 5.96 14.71 -28.03
N GLY A 274 4.75 14.15 -28.00
CA GLY A 274 4.27 13.23 -29.05
C GLY A 274 4.81 11.80 -28.91
N ASP A 275 5.62 11.55 -27.88
CA ASP A 275 6.23 10.25 -27.56
C ASP A 275 5.19 9.12 -27.40
N TRP A 276 3.96 9.46 -27.02
CA TRP A 276 2.86 8.52 -26.77
C TRP A 276 1.99 8.21 -27.98
N GLY A 277 2.32 8.82 -29.12
CA GLY A 277 1.57 8.68 -30.35
C GLY A 277 2.28 7.91 -31.46
N ALA A 278 3.60 7.75 -31.44
CA ALA A 278 4.34 7.07 -32.52
C ALA A 278 4.36 5.55 -32.35
#